data_AF-A0A257PSV2-F1
#
_entry.id   AF-A0A257PSV2-F1
#
_cell.length_a   1.000
_cell.length_b   1.000
_cell.length_c   1.000
_cell.angle_alpha   90.00
_cell.angle_beta   90.00
_cell.angle_gamma   90.00
#
_symmetry.space_group_name_H-M   'P 1'
#
loop_
_entity.id
_entity.type
_entity.pdbx_description
1 polymer ?
#
loop_
_entity_poly.entity_id
_entity_poly.type
_entity_poly.pdbx_seq_one_letter_code
_entity_poly.pdbx_strand_id
1 'polypeptide(L)' 'IIDIVVASVLMSMGMMMVSPAMISLPIKLMLFVLADGWSLIIGSLVQSFSP' A
#
# COMPACT_ATOMS: atom_id res chain seq x y z
N ILE A 1 5.20 4.51 -3.62
CA ILE A 1 4.50 5.19 -4.74
C ILE A 1 3.11 5.66 -4.32
N ILE A 2 2.22 4.76 -3.87
CA ILE A 2 0.84 5.11 -3.47
C ILE A 2 0.81 6.30 -2.49
N ASP A 3 1.63 6.29 -1.44
CA ASP A 3 1.67 7.40 -0.47
C ASP A 3 2.06 8.75 -1.09
N ILE A 4 3.06 8.75 -1.97
CA ILE A 4 3.58 9.97 -2.59
C ILE A 4 2.54 10.53 -3.56
N VAL A 5 1.81 9.66 -4.28
CA VAL A 5 0.70 10.06 -5.17
C VAL A 5 -0.47 10.62 -4.37
N VAL A 6 -0.89 9.95 -3.29
CA VAL A 6 -1.98 10.45 -2.44
C VAL A 6 -1.58 11.76 -1.77
N ALA A 7 -0.34 11.89 -1.29
CA ALA A 7 0.16 13.12 -0.70
C ALA A 7 0.23 14.27 -1.70
N SER A 8 0.71 14.05 -2.94
CA SER A 8 0.78 15.11 -3.94
C SER A 8 -0.60 15.61 -4.37
N VAL A 9 -1.58 14.71 -4.48
CA VAL A 9 -2.98 15.07 -4.77
C VAL A 9 -3.57 15.89 -3.62
N LEU A 10 -3.41 15.47 -2.36
CA LEU A 10 -3.90 16.22 -1.20
C LEU A 10 -3.23 17.60 -1.06
N MET A 11 -1.92 17.68 -1.29
CA MET A 11 -1.18 18.94 -1.31
C MET A 11 -1.68 19.86 -2.44
N SER A 12 -1.99 19.31 -3.62
CA SER A 12 -2.57 20.08 -4.73
C SER A 12 -3.97 20.62 -4.43
N MET A 13 -4.73 19.93 -3.57
CA MET A 13 -6.04 20.37 -3.09
C MET A 13 -5.96 21.38 -1.93
N GLY A 14 -4.76 21.72 -1.45
CA GLY A 14 -4.56 22.62 -0.31
C GLY A 14 -4.88 21.98 1.06
N MET A 15 -5.11 20.67 1.12
CA MET A 15 -5.48 19.97 2.35
C MET A 15 -4.25 19.47 3.10
N MET A 16 -3.58 20.36 3.84
CA MET A 16 -2.37 20.03 4.61
C MET A 16 -2.64 19.39 5.98
N MET A 17 -3.83 19.58 6.54
CA MET A 17 -4.16 19.09 7.88
C MET A 17 -4.70 17.65 7.90
N VAL A 18 -5.12 17.14 6.74
CA VAL A 18 -5.56 15.74 6.61
C VAL A 18 -4.34 14.88 6.36
N SER A 19 -4.09 13.92 7.26
CA SER A 19 -3.00 12.95 7.07
C SER A 19 -3.25 12.11 5.80
N PRO A 20 -2.33 12.13 4.82
CA PRO A 20 -2.44 11.30 3.62
C PRO A 20 -2.57 9.80 3.91
N ALA A 21 -2.07 9.34 5.07
CA ALA A 21 -2.11 7.94 5.49
C ALA A 21 -3.55 7.41 5.65
N MET A 22 -4.49 8.26 6.07
CA MET A 22 -5.89 7.86 6.24
C MET A 22 -6.55 7.43 4.92
N ILE A 23 -6.08 8.00 3.80
CA ILE A 23 -6.57 7.68 2.46
C ILE A 23 -5.70 6.58 1.83
N SER A 24 -4.38 6.63 2.03
CA SER A 24 -3.47 5.67 1.41
C SER A 24 -3.57 4.26 2.01
N LEU A 25 -3.86 4.12 3.30
CA LEU A 25 -3.98 2.82 4.00
C LEU A 25 -5.04 1.90 3.39
N PRO A 26 -6.33 2.27 3.28
CA PRO A 26 -7.34 1.39 2.68
C PRO A 26 -7.02 1.07 1.22
N ILE A 27 -6.48 2.02 0.45
CA ILE A 27 -6.11 1.81 -0.96
C ILE A 27 -4.98 0.78 -1.08
N LYS A 28 -3.93 0.87 -0.25
CA LYS A 28 -2.86 -0.11 -0.22
C LYS A 28 -3.36 -1.49 0.12
N LEU A 29 -4.24 -1.61 1.12
CA LEU A 29 -4.80 -2.90 1.54
C LEU A 29 -5.65 -3.51 0.42
N MET A 30 -6.48 -2.73 -0.25
CA MET A 30 -7.23 -3.20 -1.42
C MET A 30 -6.30 -3.70 -2.52
N LEU A 31 -5.28 -2.92 -2.89
CA LEU A 31 -4.32 -3.32 -3.91
C LEU A 31 -3.54 -4.58 -3.51
N PHE A 32 -3.14 -4.67 -2.24
CA PHE A 32 -2.43 -5.81 -1.70
C PHE A 32 -3.26 -7.10 -1.76
N VAL A 33 -4.55 -7.03 -1.41
CA VAL A 33 -5.46 -8.18 -1.51
C VAL A 33 -5.77 -8.52 -2.97
N LEU A 34 -6.00 -7.52 -3.83
CA LEU A 34 -6.27 -7.73 -5.25
C LEU A 34 -5.09 -8.36 -6.01
N ALA A 35 -3.86 -8.05 -5.59
CA ALA A 35 -2.65 -8.65 -6.13
C ALA A 35 -2.30 -10.01 -5.51
N ASP A 36 -3.20 -10.57 -4.69
CA ASP A 36 -2.97 -11.80 -3.92
C ASP A 36 -1.67 -11.77 -3.10
N GLY A 37 -1.37 -10.61 -2.51
CA GLY A 37 -0.10 -10.34 -1.84
C GLY A 37 0.20 -11.29 -0.69
N TRP A 38 -0.82 -11.83 -0.01
CA TRP A 38 -0.63 -12.82 1.04
C TRP A 38 -0.06 -14.14 0.51
N SER A 39 -0.56 -14.65 -0.61
CA SER A 39 -0.05 -15.90 -1.20
C SER A 39 1.39 -15.73 -1.68
N LEU A 40 1.71 -14.57 -2.26
CA LEU A 40 3.07 -14.22 -2.70
C LEU A 40 4.06 -14.17 -1.53
N ILE A 41 3.67 -13.53 -0.41
CA ILE A 41 4.53 -13.47 0.78
C ILE A 41 4.74 -14.87 1.36
N ILE A 42 3.66 -15.64 1.55
CA ILE A 42 3.75 -16.98 2.14
C ILE A 42 4.54 -17.93 1.24
N GLY A 43 4.29 -17.92 -0.07
CA GLY A 43 5.02 -18.73 -1.04
C GLY A 43 6.52 -18.40 -1.05
N SER A 44 6.87 -17.10 -1.06
CA SER A 44 8.26 -16.65 -0.99
C SER A 44 8.94 -17.06 0.33
N LEU A 45 8.21 -16.98 1.45
CA LEU A 45 8.71 -17.41 2.75
C LEU A 45 8.98 -18.92 2.75
N VAL A 46 8.01 -19.75 2.35
CA VAL A 46 8.17 -21.21 2.30
C VAL A 46 9.32 -21.61 1.39
N GLN A 47 9.44 -20.98 0.22
CA GLN A 47 10.54 -21.23 -0.71
C GLN A 47 11.91 -20.87 -0.11
N SER A 48 11.98 -19.83 0.73
CA SER A 48 13.22 -19.44 1.40
C SER A 48 13.70 -20.45 2.46
N PHE A 49 12.83 -21.35 2.93
CA PHE A 49 13.18 -22.41 3.89
C PHE A 49 13.44 -23.77 3.24
N SER A 50 13.14 -23.94 1.94
CA SER A 50 13.53 -25.14 1.21
C SER A 50 15.05 -25.12 0.97
N PRO A 51 15.78 -26.22 1.24
CA PRO A 51 17.22 -26.30 0.96
C PRO A 51 17.55 -26.18 -0.54
#